data_AF-A0A9R1JC24-F1
#
_entry.id   AF-A0A9R1JC24-F1
#
_cell.length_a   1.000
_cell.length_b   1.000
_cell.length_c   1.000
_cell.angle_alpha   90.00
_cell.angle_beta   90.00
_cell.angle_gamma   90.00
#
_symmetry.space_group_name_H-M   'P 1'
#
loop_
_entity.id
_entity.type
_entity.pdbx_description
1 polymer ?
#
loop_
_entity_poly.entity_id
_entity_poly.type
_entity_poly.pdbx_seq_one_letter_code
_entity_poly.pdbx_strand_id
1 'polypeptide(L)'
;MYSLDIFEQLWVVDRLMRLGISRHFTSEIEQSLDYIYRRWTQKGLAHNAHCPTLDIDDTAMGFRLLRQHGYDVTPCVFNHFEDKKDGKFFCFPLETNDASVTPMYNTYRASQFMFPGDDDVLARAGRYCRAFLHERQASNKLYDKWIITKDLPGEVEYALNFPWKASLPRIETRMYLDQYGGNTDVWIANVLYRMNLVSNDLYLEMAKADFREYQRLFRLEWNGLRKWYLRNHLQKYGGTSKSALTAYFLASANIFESGRAAERLAWARTWVLAKAVTSHFRHTGGTKDSTKNLEELVDIVSFHDDSSGSLRDAWKQWLMAWTAKESHGLIEGDTAVLLVRTVQICSGRHVSAEQKLNLWEYSQLEQLTSSICRKLATRVPAQNGENMENTENLDRQVDMEMQDLSWRIHQGCHGINRHTRQTFLHVVKSFYYSAHCSLETVDSHIAKVVFQDVI
;
A
#
# COMPACT_ATOMS: atom_id res chain seq x y z
N MET A 1 34.33 14.95 -10.83
CA MET A 1 33.00 14.67 -10.24
C MET A 1 33.24 13.62 -9.17
N TYR A 2 32.95 13.95 -7.90
CA TYR A 2 33.03 12.97 -6.81
C TYR A 2 32.01 11.86 -7.06
N SER A 3 32.29 10.64 -6.62
CA SER A 3 31.33 9.53 -6.68
C SER A 3 30.03 9.93 -5.98
N LEU A 4 28.87 9.61 -6.56
CA LEU A 4 27.53 9.75 -5.96
C LEU A 4 26.88 8.36 -5.86
N ASP A 5 27.68 7.33 -5.58
CA ASP A 5 27.31 5.92 -5.71
C ASP A 5 26.17 5.51 -4.77
N ILE A 6 26.12 6.01 -3.53
CA ILE A 6 25.03 5.68 -2.62
C ILE A 6 23.75 6.39 -3.08
N PHE A 7 23.86 7.69 -3.34
CA PHE A 7 22.76 8.52 -3.81
C PHE A 7 22.12 7.96 -5.08
N GLU A 8 22.93 7.68 -6.11
CA GLU A 8 22.45 7.18 -7.40
C GLU A 8 21.71 5.84 -7.25
N GLN A 9 22.24 4.90 -6.46
CA GLN A 9 21.60 3.61 -6.23
C GLN A 9 20.25 3.77 -5.50
N LEU A 10 20.18 4.63 -4.48
CA LEU A 10 18.95 4.91 -3.75
C LEU A 10 17.87 5.49 -4.66
N TRP A 11 18.23 6.49 -5.47
CA TRP A 11 17.28 7.14 -6.35
C TRP A 11 16.87 6.26 -7.52
N VAL A 12 17.77 5.46 -8.12
CA VAL A 12 17.41 4.47 -9.16
C VAL A 12 16.32 3.54 -8.64
N VAL A 13 16.52 2.95 -7.45
CA VAL A 13 15.55 2.03 -6.84
C VAL A 13 14.21 2.75 -6.60
N ASP A 14 14.21 3.94 -6.01
CA ASP A 14 12.97 4.71 -5.77
C ASP A 14 12.23 5.04 -7.07
N ARG A 15 12.93 5.46 -8.13
CA ARG A 15 12.33 5.77 -9.43
C ARG A 15 11.70 4.53 -10.06
N LEU A 16 12.41 3.40 -10.10
CA LEU A 16 11.87 2.14 -10.63
C LEU A 16 10.62 1.68 -9.88
N MET A 17 10.61 1.82 -8.55
CA MET A 17 9.46 1.47 -7.71
C MET A 17 8.26 2.38 -7.98
N ARG A 18 8.44 3.69 -7.98
CA ARG A 18 7.34 4.66 -8.18
C ARG A 18 6.79 4.65 -9.60
N LEU A 19 7.66 4.47 -10.59
CA LEU A 19 7.27 4.23 -11.99
C LEU A 19 6.57 2.88 -12.19
N GLY A 20 6.54 2.02 -11.16
CA GLY A 20 5.78 0.78 -11.18
C GLY A 20 6.40 -0.31 -12.05
N ILE A 21 7.68 -0.20 -12.39
CA ILE A 21 8.43 -1.13 -13.25
C ILE A 21 9.48 -1.96 -12.50
N SER A 22 9.64 -1.74 -11.19
CA SER A 22 10.62 -2.44 -10.34
C SER A 22 10.58 -3.97 -10.41
N ARG A 23 9.41 -4.57 -10.67
CA ARG A 23 9.28 -6.04 -10.80
C ARG A 23 10.12 -6.64 -11.94
N HIS A 24 10.50 -5.83 -12.92
CA HIS A 24 11.36 -6.23 -14.04
C HIS A 24 12.86 -6.17 -13.70
N PHE A 25 13.21 -5.63 -12.53
CA PHE A 25 14.59 -5.37 -12.10
C PHE A 25 14.86 -5.92 -10.68
N THR A 26 14.22 -7.05 -10.33
CA THR A 26 14.23 -7.56 -8.96
C THR A 26 15.66 -7.88 -8.49
N SER A 27 16.47 -8.54 -9.33
CA SER A 27 17.87 -8.87 -9.04
C SER A 27 18.77 -7.65 -8.89
N GLU A 28 18.58 -6.66 -9.75
CA GLU A 28 19.35 -5.41 -9.77
C GLU A 28 19.04 -4.60 -8.51
N ILE A 29 17.76 -4.49 -8.16
CA ILE A 29 17.32 -3.81 -6.93
C ILE A 29 17.89 -4.50 -5.70
N GLU A 30 17.86 -5.83 -5.63
CA GLU A 30 18.46 -6.58 -4.52
C GLU A 30 19.97 -6.31 -4.40
N GLN A 31 20.71 -6.30 -5.51
CA GLN A 31 22.13 -5.95 -5.53
C GLN A 31 22.39 -4.50 -5.07
N SER A 32 21.58 -3.54 -5.54
CA SER A 32 21.65 -2.15 -5.11
C SER A 32 21.42 -2.00 -3.60
N LEU A 33 20.41 -2.68 -3.06
CA LEU A 33 20.07 -2.61 -1.64
C LEU A 33 21.12 -3.31 -0.77
N ASP A 34 21.68 -4.44 -1.21
CA ASP A 34 22.82 -5.08 -0.55
C ASP A 34 24.03 -4.14 -0.49
N TYR A 35 24.30 -3.42 -1.58
CA TYR A 35 25.38 -2.44 -1.65
C TYR A 35 25.19 -1.30 -0.64
N ILE A 36 23.96 -0.78 -0.54
CA ILE A 36 23.57 0.27 0.40
C ILE A 36 23.66 -0.26 1.84
N TYR A 37 23.14 -1.45 2.11
CA TYR A 37 23.10 -2.04 3.45
C TYR A 37 24.49 -2.24 4.03
N ARG A 38 25.46 -2.69 3.22
CA ARG A 38 26.87 -2.82 3.64
C ARG A 38 27.52 -1.49 4.07
N ARG A 39 26.94 -0.35 3.71
CA ARG A 39 27.40 1.01 4.05
C ARG A 39 26.50 1.68 5.08
N TRP A 40 25.41 1.05 5.50
CA TRP A 40 24.53 1.56 6.53
C TRP A 40 25.28 1.66 7.86
N THR A 41 25.17 2.82 8.53
CA THR A 41 25.79 3.05 9.83
C THR A 41 24.76 3.47 10.86
N GLN A 42 25.11 3.37 12.15
CA GLN A 42 24.27 3.86 13.26
C GLN A 42 24.06 5.39 13.25
N LYS A 43 24.77 6.12 12.38
CA LYS A 43 24.62 7.57 12.22
C LYS A 43 23.83 7.95 10.97
N GLY A 44 23.56 7.00 10.07
CA GLY A 44 22.91 7.22 8.77
C GLY A 44 23.84 6.98 7.58
N LEU A 45 23.46 7.57 6.45
CA LEU A 45 24.16 7.51 5.15
C LEU A 45 24.60 8.91 4.70
N ALA A 46 25.56 8.92 3.78
CA ALA A 46 25.91 10.07 2.98
C ALA A 46 25.71 9.73 1.50
N HIS A 47 25.75 10.74 0.63
CA HIS A 47 25.66 10.57 -0.82
C HIS A 47 26.73 9.66 -1.46
N ASN A 48 27.87 9.41 -0.78
CA ASN A 48 28.90 8.49 -1.24
C ASN A 48 29.71 7.85 -0.10
N ALA A 49 30.38 6.72 -0.40
CA ALA A 49 31.08 5.90 0.60
C ALA A 49 32.27 6.58 1.31
N HIS A 50 32.80 7.67 0.75
CA HIS A 50 33.97 8.39 1.26
C HIS A 50 33.60 9.75 1.87
N CYS A 51 32.32 10.14 1.82
CA CYS A 51 31.86 11.39 2.40
C CYS A 51 31.73 11.25 3.92
N PRO A 52 32.45 12.05 4.73
CA PRO A 52 32.33 12.00 6.18
C PRO A 52 31.03 12.65 6.69
N THR A 53 30.38 13.45 5.84
CA THR A 53 29.18 14.21 6.19
C THR A 53 27.95 13.45 5.73
N LEU A 54 27.15 13.02 6.71
CA LEU A 54 25.87 12.35 6.51
C LEU A 54 24.78 13.39 6.28
N ASP A 55 23.73 13.00 5.57
CA ASP A 55 22.56 13.83 5.31
C ASP A 55 21.26 13.05 5.52
N ILE A 56 20.21 13.78 5.89
CA ILE A 56 18.92 13.17 6.20
C ILE A 56 18.22 12.63 4.94
N ASP A 57 18.56 13.13 3.75
CA ASP A 57 17.88 12.75 2.51
C ASP A 57 18.24 11.31 2.12
N ASP A 58 19.54 11.05 1.98
CA ASP A 58 20.07 9.71 1.71
C ASP A 58 19.78 8.75 2.87
N THR A 59 19.86 9.23 4.13
CA THR A 59 19.52 8.42 5.30
C THR A 59 18.04 8.01 5.29
N ALA A 60 17.12 8.94 5.02
CA ALA A 60 15.69 8.65 4.97
C ALA A 60 15.33 7.71 3.80
N MET A 61 15.92 7.95 2.62
CA MET A 61 15.76 7.09 1.46
C MET A 61 16.27 5.67 1.75
N GLY A 62 17.49 5.55 2.27
CA GLY A 62 18.09 4.27 2.63
C GLY A 62 17.27 3.53 3.69
N PHE A 63 16.91 4.20 4.78
CA PHE A 63 16.08 3.63 5.83
C PHE A 63 14.79 3.04 5.26
N ARG A 64 14.05 3.84 4.49
CA ARG A 64 12.77 3.42 3.92
C ARG A 64 12.92 2.23 2.97
N LEU A 65 13.84 2.32 2.01
CA LEU A 65 14.02 1.28 1.00
C LEU A 65 14.54 -0.03 1.61
N LEU A 66 15.54 0.04 2.48
CA LEU A 66 16.05 -1.12 3.21
C LEU A 66 14.95 -1.79 4.04
N ARG A 67 14.18 -1.00 4.79
CA ARG A 67 13.10 -1.52 5.64
C ARG A 67 11.96 -2.14 4.83
N GLN A 68 11.57 -1.52 3.71
CA GLN A 68 10.57 -2.08 2.77
C GLN A 68 11.01 -3.41 2.13
N HIS A 69 12.32 -3.67 2.08
CA HIS A 69 12.89 -4.89 1.52
C HIS A 69 13.34 -5.90 2.58
N GLY A 70 13.04 -5.65 3.86
CA GLY A 70 13.25 -6.60 4.96
C GLY A 70 14.64 -6.57 5.57
N TYR A 71 15.47 -5.58 5.24
CA TYR A 71 16.74 -5.36 5.94
C TYR A 71 16.49 -4.77 7.32
N ASP A 72 17.35 -5.13 8.28
CA ASP A 72 17.27 -4.64 9.65
C ASP A 72 17.99 -3.29 9.78
N VAL A 73 17.20 -2.23 9.92
CA VAL A 73 17.63 -0.85 10.13
C VAL A 73 16.78 -0.22 11.22
N THR A 74 17.41 0.55 12.10
CA THR A 74 16.78 1.19 13.26
C THR A 74 16.55 2.69 13.01
N PRO A 75 15.46 3.28 13.54
CA PRO A 75 15.15 4.69 13.32
C PRO A 75 16.05 5.65 14.11
N CYS A 76 16.81 5.16 15.09
CA CYS A 76 17.63 6.00 15.96
C CYS A 76 18.64 6.87 15.18
N VAL A 77 18.98 6.51 13.94
CA VAL A 77 19.79 7.31 13.01
C VAL A 77 19.25 8.75 12.86
N PHE A 78 17.92 8.95 12.91
CA PHE A 78 17.31 10.26 12.74
C PHE A 78 17.61 11.22 13.90
N ASN A 79 18.05 10.74 15.06
CA ASN A 79 18.45 11.59 16.19
C ASN A 79 19.63 12.51 15.84
N HIS A 80 20.45 12.15 14.85
CA HIS A 80 21.60 12.94 14.40
C HIS A 80 21.19 14.22 13.66
N PHE A 81 19.96 14.27 13.16
CA PHE A 81 19.42 15.38 12.37
C PHE A 81 18.41 16.23 13.15
N GLU A 82 18.09 15.84 14.38
CA GLU A 82 17.14 16.53 15.25
C GLU A 82 17.87 17.54 16.15
N ASP A 83 17.49 18.81 16.07
CA ASP A 83 17.84 19.78 17.10
C ASP A 83 17.03 19.52 18.37
N LYS A 84 17.73 19.12 19.43
CA LYS A 84 17.12 18.77 20.73
C LYS A 84 16.51 19.96 21.46
N LYS A 85 16.80 21.21 21.04
CA LYS A 85 16.20 22.41 21.63
C LYS A 85 14.81 22.70 21.06
N ASP A 86 14.72 22.73 19.73
CA ASP A 86 13.50 23.15 19.02
C ASP A 86 12.68 21.98 18.44
N GLY A 87 13.22 20.75 18.45
CA GLY A 87 12.60 19.57 17.83
C GLY A 87 12.55 19.63 16.30
N LYS A 88 13.36 20.50 15.67
CA LYS A 88 13.44 20.67 14.22
C LYS A 88 14.39 19.65 13.61
N PHE A 89 14.11 19.25 12.37
CA PHE A 89 14.97 18.36 11.59
C PHE A 89 15.64 19.11 10.45
N PHE A 90 16.91 18.81 10.20
CA PHE A 90 17.75 19.52 9.22
C PHE A 90 18.36 18.56 8.19
N CYS A 91 18.82 19.11 7.06
CA CYS A 91 19.43 18.30 6.00
C CYS A 91 20.78 17.75 6.45
N PHE A 92 21.60 18.59 7.07
CA PHE A 92 22.87 18.21 7.68
C PHE A 92 22.85 18.41 9.20
N PRO A 93 23.61 17.61 9.97
CA PRO A 93 23.78 17.84 11.40
C PRO A 93 24.33 19.26 11.66
N LEU A 94 23.76 19.96 12.64
CA LEU A 94 24.14 21.32 13.06
C LEU A 94 23.93 22.42 12.00
N GLU A 95 23.19 22.14 10.92
CA GLU A 95 22.78 23.18 9.96
C GLU A 95 21.82 24.17 10.63
N THR A 96 21.99 25.46 10.35
CA THR A 96 21.14 26.54 10.86
C THR A 96 20.22 27.14 9.79
N ASN A 97 20.44 26.78 8.53
CA ASN A 97 19.60 27.19 7.41
C ASN A 97 18.27 26.43 7.42
N ASP A 98 17.27 27.00 6.74
CA ASP A 98 15.99 26.33 6.51
C ASP A 98 16.19 24.96 5.83
N ALA A 99 15.45 23.97 6.33
CA ALA A 99 15.36 22.67 5.70
C ALA A 99 14.83 22.78 4.26
N SER A 100 15.22 21.82 3.41
CA SER A 100 14.81 21.75 2.00
C SER A 100 13.62 20.80 1.83
N VAL A 101 12.86 20.99 0.75
CA VAL A 101 11.59 20.27 0.54
C VAL A 101 11.83 18.79 0.31
N THR A 102 12.79 18.40 -0.53
CA THR A 102 13.04 17.00 -0.89
C THR A 102 13.51 16.15 0.30
N PRO A 103 14.49 16.59 1.12
CA PRO A 103 14.89 15.84 2.32
C PRO A 103 13.76 15.67 3.35
N MET A 104 12.94 16.71 3.55
CA MET A 104 11.77 16.63 4.45
C MET A 104 10.67 15.73 3.88
N TYR A 105 10.46 15.76 2.56
CA TYR A 105 9.55 14.85 1.87
C TYR A 105 9.98 13.39 2.00
N ASN A 106 11.26 13.08 1.79
CA ASN A 106 11.77 11.72 1.93
C ASN A 106 11.76 11.25 3.39
N THR A 107 12.05 12.13 4.35
CA THR A 107 11.92 11.85 5.78
C THR A 107 10.46 11.60 6.18
N TYR A 108 9.52 12.38 5.65
CA TYR A 108 8.09 12.15 5.86
C TYR A 108 7.66 10.77 5.31
N ARG A 109 8.10 10.39 4.10
CA ARG A 109 7.84 9.06 3.53
C ARG A 109 8.45 7.94 4.39
N ALA A 110 9.68 8.13 4.87
CA ALA A 110 10.35 7.18 5.76
C ALA A 110 9.61 7.00 7.10
N SER A 111 9.06 8.09 7.64
CA SER A 111 8.36 8.06 8.94
C SER A 111 7.12 7.16 8.98
N GLN A 112 6.58 6.81 7.81
CA GLN A 112 5.42 5.94 7.65
C GLN A 112 5.77 4.44 7.76
N PHE A 113 7.05 4.09 7.92
CA PHE A 113 7.54 2.73 8.13
C PHE A 113 8.00 2.50 9.57
N MET A 114 7.22 3.00 10.53
CA MET A 114 7.43 2.72 11.95
C MET A 114 6.95 1.31 12.30
N PHE A 115 7.70 0.63 13.15
CA PHE A 115 7.41 -0.70 13.66
C PHE A 115 7.17 -0.67 15.18
N PRO A 116 6.46 -1.67 15.73
CA PRO A 116 6.30 -1.77 17.18
C PRO A 116 7.65 -1.82 17.90
N GLY A 117 7.82 -0.98 18.91
CA GLY A 117 9.05 -0.90 19.71
C GLY A 117 10.15 -0.02 19.12
N ASP A 118 9.96 0.56 17.93
CA ASP A 118 10.83 1.62 17.43
C ASP A 118 10.84 2.81 18.39
N ASP A 119 11.98 3.51 18.45
CA ASP A 119 12.07 4.75 19.21
C ASP A 119 11.22 5.88 18.56
N ASP A 120 10.81 6.83 19.38
CA ASP A 120 9.83 7.85 18.99
C ASP A 120 10.40 8.96 18.10
N VAL A 121 11.71 8.94 17.77
CA VAL A 121 12.33 9.91 16.84
C VAL A 121 11.66 9.90 15.49
N LEU A 122 11.27 8.72 14.98
CA LEU A 122 10.64 8.59 13.68
C LEU A 122 9.24 9.24 13.69
N ALA A 123 8.53 9.14 14.83
CA ALA A 123 7.25 9.80 15.04
C ALA A 123 7.40 11.33 15.08
N ARG A 124 8.42 11.83 15.80
CA ARG A 124 8.75 13.26 15.86
C ARG A 124 9.13 13.80 14.47
N ALA A 125 10.00 13.10 13.76
CA ALA A 125 10.41 13.42 12.39
C ALA A 125 9.21 13.49 11.45
N GLY A 126 8.33 12.49 11.50
CA GLY A 126 7.10 12.46 10.69
C GLY A 126 6.17 13.65 10.96
N ARG A 127 5.95 14.00 12.24
CA ARG A 127 5.14 15.18 12.61
C ARG A 127 5.75 16.47 12.12
N TYR A 128 7.05 16.66 12.35
CA TYR A 128 7.78 17.85 11.90
C TYR A 128 7.74 18.00 10.38
N CYS A 129 8.13 16.95 9.65
CA CYS A 129 8.20 17.00 8.19
C CYS A 129 6.83 17.22 7.57
N ARG A 130 5.77 16.60 8.10
CA ARG A 130 4.41 16.82 7.62
C ARG A 130 3.97 18.29 7.82
N ALA A 131 4.24 18.86 8.99
CA ALA A 131 3.92 20.27 9.26
C ALA A 131 4.72 21.22 8.35
N PHE A 132 6.01 20.95 8.17
CA PHE A 132 6.88 21.68 7.24
C PHE A 132 6.34 21.66 5.80
N LEU A 133 5.97 20.48 5.29
CA LEU A 133 5.48 20.35 3.92
C LEU A 133 4.12 21.05 3.71
N HIS A 134 3.22 20.99 4.69
CA HIS A 134 1.96 21.76 4.64
C HIS A 134 2.19 23.27 4.66
N GLU A 135 3.13 23.77 5.48
CA GLU A 135 3.51 25.18 5.46
C GLU A 135 4.03 25.60 4.09
N ARG A 136 4.96 24.82 3.53
CA ARG A 136 5.52 25.11 2.19
C ARG A 136 4.47 25.03 1.09
N GLN A 137 3.51 24.13 1.19
CA GLN A 137 2.36 24.06 0.28
C GLN A 137 1.50 25.32 0.37
N ALA A 138 1.12 25.74 1.58
CA ALA A 138 0.28 26.93 1.81
C ALA A 138 0.97 28.23 1.40
N SER A 139 2.30 28.30 1.55
CA SER A 139 3.13 29.44 1.17
C SER A 139 3.57 29.45 -0.30
N ASN A 140 3.16 28.45 -1.11
CA ASN A 140 3.63 28.24 -2.49
C ASN A 140 5.17 28.18 -2.62
N LYS A 141 5.81 27.49 -1.68
CA LYS A 141 7.26 27.30 -1.56
C LYS A 141 7.69 25.83 -1.70
N LEU A 142 6.95 25.05 -2.48
CA LEU A 142 7.30 23.68 -2.84
C LEU A 142 8.31 23.63 -4.00
N TYR A 143 9.43 24.32 -3.83
CA TYR A 143 10.61 24.24 -4.69
C TYR A 143 11.81 23.81 -3.84
N ASP A 144 12.76 23.11 -4.47
CA ASP A 144 13.92 22.58 -3.78
C ASP A 144 15.21 23.30 -4.17
N LYS A 145 16.17 23.38 -3.23
CA LYS A 145 17.46 24.06 -3.46
C LYS A 145 18.45 23.19 -4.25
N TRP A 146 18.21 21.88 -4.33
CA TRP A 146 19.12 20.88 -4.89
C TRP A 146 18.64 20.28 -6.22
N ILE A 147 17.38 20.52 -6.61
CA ILE A 147 16.81 19.94 -7.83
C ILE A 147 15.70 20.82 -8.43
N ILE A 148 15.70 20.89 -9.76
CA ILE A 148 14.60 21.40 -10.58
C ILE A 148 13.90 20.19 -11.18
N THR A 149 12.69 19.87 -10.68
CA THR A 149 11.87 18.76 -11.18
C THR A 149 10.70 19.27 -12.01
N LYS A 150 10.09 18.36 -12.77
CA LYS A 150 8.85 18.64 -13.50
C LYS A 150 7.67 18.99 -12.58
N ASP A 151 7.44 18.26 -11.48
CA ASP A 151 6.28 18.47 -10.61
C ASP A 151 6.50 18.05 -9.14
N LEU A 152 7.47 18.68 -8.45
CA LEU A 152 7.64 18.51 -7.00
C LEU A 152 6.36 18.84 -6.20
N PRO A 153 5.59 19.90 -6.52
CA PRO A 153 4.36 20.20 -5.80
C PRO A 153 3.36 19.03 -5.84
N GLY A 154 3.14 18.43 -7.01
CA GLY A 154 2.26 17.27 -7.16
C GLY A 154 2.76 16.03 -6.41
N GLU A 155 4.08 15.78 -6.38
CA GLU A 155 4.66 14.68 -5.61
C GLU A 155 4.41 14.83 -4.10
N VAL A 156 4.58 16.05 -3.58
CA VAL A 156 4.36 16.38 -2.16
C VAL A 156 2.87 16.35 -1.82
N GLU A 157 2.02 16.95 -2.64
CA GLU A 157 0.57 16.96 -2.45
C GLU A 157 0.00 15.53 -2.39
N TYR A 158 0.41 14.66 -3.33
CA TYR A 158 -0.05 13.27 -3.31
C TYR A 158 0.34 12.55 -2.02
N ALA A 159 1.59 12.70 -1.55
CA ALA A 159 2.05 12.04 -0.32
C ALA A 159 1.35 12.57 0.94
N LEU A 160 1.04 13.87 1.00
CA LEU A 160 0.30 14.47 2.12
C LEU A 160 -1.17 14.01 2.15
N ASN A 161 -1.79 13.84 0.97
CA ASN A 161 -3.18 13.42 0.84
C ASN A 161 -3.35 11.90 1.01
N PHE A 162 -2.36 11.11 0.60
CA PHE A 162 -2.42 9.65 0.62
C PHE A 162 -1.23 9.07 1.41
N PRO A 163 -1.39 8.82 2.72
CA PRO A 163 -0.36 8.11 3.48
C PRO A 163 -0.13 6.72 2.88
N TRP A 164 1.03 6.11 3.14
CA TRP A 164 1.45 4.81 2.62
C TRP A 164 0.40 3.72 2.80
N LYS A 165 -0.28 3.69 3.95
CA LYS A 165 -1.39 2.77 4.26
C LYS A 165 -2.62 2.94 3.35
N ALA A 166 -2.82 4.12 2.77
CA ALA A 166 -3.87 4.45 1.81
C ALA A 166 -3.38 4.50 0.34
N SER A 167 -2.06 4.59 0.08
CA SER A 167 -1.52 4.67 -1.27
C SER A 167 -1.51 3.29 -1.94
N LEU A 168 -2.34 3.07 -2.97
CA LEU A 168 -2.35 1.82 -3.73
C LEU A 168 -1.34 1.89 -4.89
N PRO A 169 -0.58 0.81 -5.19
CA PRO A 169 0.53 0.84 -6.14
C PRO A 169 0.22 1.48 -7.50
N ARG A 170 -0.87 1.05 -8.18
CA ARG A 170 -1.20 1.60 -9.51
C ARG A 170 -1.74 3.03 -9.47
N ILE A 171 -2.29 3.49 -8.34
CA ILE A 171 -2.73 4.88 -8.18
C ILE A 171 -1.49 5.77 -8.06
N GLU A 172 -0.57 5.40 -7.18
CA GLU A 172 0.70 6.12 -7.00
C GLU A 172 1.50 6.18 -8.30
N THR A 173 1.67 5.04 -8.97
CA THR A 173 2.34 5.00 -10.28
C THR A 173 1.64 5.89 -11.29
N ARG A 174 0.30 5.89 -11.36
CA ARG A 174 -0.42 6.74 -12.32
C ARG A 174 -0.16 8.21 -12.09
N MET A 175 -0.15 8.68 -10.85
CA MET A 175 0.17 10.07 -10.54
C MET A 175 1.63 10.36 -10.86
N TYR A 176 2.53 9.44 -10.52
CA TYR A 176 3.96 9.62 -10.71
C TYR A 176 4.42 9.66 -12.17
N LEU A 177 3.71 8.96 -13.07
CA LEU A 177 3.95 9.07 -14.52
C LEU A 177 3.76 10.50 -15.05
N ASP A 178 2.85 11.28 -14.46
CA ASP A 178 2.66 12.68 -14.83
C ASP A 178 3.73 13.59 -14.20
N GLN A 179 4.33 13.16 -13.08
CA GLN A 179 5.24 13.97 -12.25
C GLN A 179 6.72 13.79 -12.59
N TYR A 180 7.12 12.59 -13.00
CA TYR A 180 8.51 12.30 -13.34
C TYR A 180 8.96 13.07 -14.60
N GLY A 181 10.07 13.80 -14.49
CA GLY A 181 10.60 14.63 -15.57
C GLY A 181 11.40 13.89 -16.64
N GLY A 182 11.71 12.60 -16.44
CA GLY A 182 12.59 11.89 -17.36
C GLY A 182 13.94 12.61 -17.46
N ASN A 183 14.40 12.90 -18.67
CA ASN A 183 15.67 13.61 -18.86
C ASN A 183 15.64 15.09 -18.42
N THR A 184 14.47 15.69 -18.17
CA THR A 184 14.35 17.14 -17.94
C THR A 184 14.70 17.56 -16.52
N ASP A 185 14.75 16.63 -15.56
CA ASP A 185 15.14 16.94 -14.19
C ASP A 185 16.61 17.37 -14.14
N VAL A 186 16.89 18.46 -13.44
CA VAL A 186 18.25 19.05 -13.33
C VAL A 186 18.64 19.18 -11.86
N TRP A 187 19.80 18.64 -11.52
CA TRP A 187 20.36 18.71 -10.18
C TRP A 187 21.25 19.93 -10.02
N ILE A 188 21.24 20.52 -8.83
CA ILE A 188 21.95 21.75 -8.49
C ILE A 188 23.03 21.41 -7.46
N ALA A 189 24.29 21.71 -7.80
CA ALA A 189 25.41 21.74 -6.87
C ALA A 189 26.27 22.99 -7.18
N ASN A 190 27.60 22.89 -7.21
CA ASN A 190 28.46 23.97 -7.71
C ASN A 190 28.19 24.30 -9.19
N VAL A 191 27.68 23.32 -9.94
CA VAL A 191 27.22 23.45 -11.34
C VAL A 191 25.89 22.70 -11.50
N LEU A 192 25.14 23.02 -12.55
CA LEU A 192 23.99 22.21 -12.96
C LEU A 192 24.47 20.90 -13.59
N TYR A 193 23.86 19.78 -13.22
CA TYR A 193 24.20 18.47 -13.76
C TYR A 193 22.97 17.57 -13.91
N ARG A 194 23.12 16.50 -14.69
CA ARG A 194 22.09 15.47 -14.91
C ARG A 194 22.58 14.13 -14.39
N MET A 195 21.65 13.34 -13.85
CA MET A 195 21.92 11.98 -13.39
C MET A 195 21.18 11.00 -14.29
N ASN A 196 21.80 10.60 -15.39
CA ASN A 196 21.13 9.83 -16.44
C ASN A 196 20.67 8.44 -15.98
N LEU A 197 21.27 7.87 -14.94
CA LEU A 197 20.79 6.61 -14.36
C LEU A 197 19.53 6.82 -13.50
N VAL A 198 19.32 8.01 -12.94
CA VAL A 198 18.15 8.34 -12.10
C VAL A 198 17.01 8.94 -12.94
N SER A 199 17.34 9.85 -13.85
CA SER A 199 16.44 10.73 -14.58
C SER A 199 16.65 10.53 -16.09
N ASN A 200 15.83 9.69 -16.71
CA ASN A 200 15.91 9.38 -18.14
C ASN A 200 14.56 9.03 -18.75
N ASP A 201 14.44 9.28 -20.06
CA ASP A 201 13.19 9.03 -20.79
C ASP A 201 12.94 7.55 -21.03
N LEU A 202 13.98 6.70 -21.03
CA LEU A 202 13.83 5.26 -21.23
C LEU A 202 12.98 4.64 -20.11
N TYR A 203 13.22 5.03 -18.86
CA TYR A 203 12.41 4.62 -17.71
C TYR A 203 10.97 5.10 -17.84
N LEU A 204 10.76 6.36 -18.25
CA LEU A 204 9.42 6.91 -18.43
C LEU A 204 8.66 6.19 -19.54
N GLU A 205 9.27 5.99 -20.71
CA GLU A 205 8.62 5.33 -21.84
C GLU A 205 8.34 3.84 -21.57
N MET A 206 9.26 3.14 -20.89
CA MET A 206 9.01 1.78 -20.41
C MET A 206 7.83 1.75 -19.43
N ALA A 207 7.78 2.67 -18.47
CA ALA A 207 6.72 2.73 -17.47
C ALA A 207 5.36 3.05 -18.09
N LYS A 208 5.30 3.96 -19.06
CA LYS A 208 4.08 4.25 -19.83
C LYS A 208 3.62 3.03 -20.62
N ALA A 209 4.52 2.33 -21.31
CA ALA A 209 4.18 1.12 -22.05
C ALA A 209 3.64 0.01 -21.11
N ASP A 210 4.30 -0.21 -19.98
CA ASP A 210 3.87 -1.14 -18.95
C ASP A 210 2.48 -0.79 -18.39
N PHE A 211 2.23 0.49 -18.14
CA PHE A 211 0.96 0.97 -17.63
C PHE A 211 -0.18 0.87 -18.65
N ARG A 212 0.10 1.14 -19.94
CA ARG A 212 -0.88 0.94 -21.03
C ARG A 212 -1.31 -0.52 -21.13
N GLU A 213 -0.39 -1.47 -20.98
CA GLU A 213 -0.73 -2.89 -20.96
C GLU A 213 -1.60 -3.25 -19.74
N TYR A 214 -1.28 -2.72 -18.56
CA TYR A 214 -2.15 -2.83 -17.38
C TYR A 214 -3.57 -2.30 -17.65
N GLN A 215 -3.71 -1.11 -18.25
CA GLN A 215 -5.02 -0.53 -18.59
C GLN A 215 -5.79 -1.40 -19.60
N ARG A 216 -5.09 -1.96 -20.59
CA ARG A 216 -5.70 -2.86 -21.58
C ARG A 216 -6.23 -4.14 -20.94
N LEU A 217 -5.42 -4.80 -20.11
CA LEU A 217 -5.79 -6.01 -19.38
C LEU A 217 -6.93 -5.74 -18.39
N PHE A 218 -6.87 -4.62 -17.66
CA PHE A 218 -7.94 -4.19 -16.76
C PHE A 218 -9.26 -4.11 -17.51
N ARG A 219 -9.32 -3.38 -18.64
CA ARG A 219 -10.54 -3.18 -19.42
C ARG A 219 -11.10 -4.51 -19.95
N LEU A 220 -10.23 -5.41 -20.39
CA LEU A 220 -10.59 -6.75 -20.87
C LEU A 220 -11.20 -7.62 -19.75
N GLU A 221 -10.48 -7.73 -18.63
CA GLU A 221 -10.89 -8.52 -17.47
C GLU A 221 -12.18 -7.97 -16.84
N TRP A 222 -12.30 -6.64 -16.74
CA TRP A 222 -13.51 -5.96 -16.26
C TRP A 222 -14.73 -6.28 -17.13
N ASN A 223 -14.59 -6.27 -18.46
CA ASN A 223 -15.68 -6.65 -19.36
C ASN A 223 -16.16 -8.09 -19.07
N GLY A 224 -15.23 -9.02 -18.84
CA GLY A 224 -15.55 -10.39 -18.45
C GLY A 224 -16.28 -10.46 -17.09
N LEU A 225 -15.78 -9.76 -16.08
CA LEU A 225 -16.39 -9.70 -14.76
C LEU A 225 -17.79 -9.08 -14.79
N ARG A 226 -17.99 -8.00 -15.56
CA ARG A 226 -19.29 -7.36 -15.74
C ARG A 226 -20.31 -8.30 -16.39
N LYS A 227 -19.92 -9.03 -17.44
CA LYS A 227 -20.78 -10.06 -18.06
C LYS A 227 -21.15 -11.16 -17.08
N TRP A 228 -20.18 -11.64 -16.30
CA TRP A 228 -20.42 -12.63 -15.23
C TRP A 228 -21.41 -12.09 -14.19
N TYR A 229 -21.24 -10.86 -13.71
CA TYR A 229 -22.13 -10.23 -12.74
C TYR A 229 -23.58 -10.14 -13.25
N LEU A 230 -23.77 -9.70 -14.50
CA LEU A 230 -25.10 -9.58 -15.12
C LEU A 230 -25.78 -10.93 -15.35
N ARG A 231 -25.02 -11.93 -15.84
CA ARG A 231 -25.52 -13.29 -16.11
C ARG A 231 -26.03 -13.97 -14.84
N ASN A 232 -25.43 -13.69 -13.68
CA ASN A 232 -25.84 -14.27 -12.40
C ASN A 232 -26.91 -13.43 -11.67
N HIS A 233 -27.45 -12.39 -12.31
CA HIS A 233 -28.50 -11.52 -11.76
C HIS A 233 -28.16 -10.92 -10.38
N LEU A 234 -26.87 -10.66 -10.12
CA LEU A 234 -26.40 -10.20 -8.80
C LEU A 234 -26.92 -8.80 -8.43
N GLN A 235 -27.43 -8.04 -9.39
CA GLN A 235 -28.18 -6.80 -9.17
C GLN A 235 -29.43 -6.98 -8.30
N LYS A 236 -30.03 -8.18 -8.28
CA LYS A 236 -31.21 -8.48 -7.45
C LYS A 236 -30.89 -8.52 -5.96
N TYR A 237 -29.62 -8.68 -5.60
CA TYR A 237 -29.15 -8.86 -4.22
C TYR A 237 -28.35 -7.65 -3.72
N GLY A 238 -28.63 -6.44 -4.24
CA GLY A 238 -28.08 -5.19 -3.72
C GLY A 238 -26.67 -4.81 -4.21
N GLY A 239 -26.01 -5.63 -5.03
CA GLY A 239 -24.77 -5.24 -5.72
C GLY A 239 -25.07 -4.31 -6.90
N THR A 240 -24.19 -3.34 -7.19
CA THR A 240 -24.29 -2.51 -8.41
C THR A 240 -23.13 -2.83 -9.36
N SER A 241 -23.28 -2.54 -10.65
CA SER A 241 -22.14 -2.63 -11.58
C SER A 241 -20.98 -1.73 -11.14
N LYS A 242 -21.29 -0.63 -10.43
CA LYS A 242 -20.29 0.28 -9.87
C LYS A 242 -19.52 -0.39 -8.71
N SER A 243 -20.21 -1.04 -7.77
CA SER A 243 -19.53 -1.74 -6.67
C SER A 243 -18.66 -2.89 -7.16
N ALA A 244 -19.08 -3.60 -8.21
CA ALA A 244 -18.26 -4.62 -8.86
C ALA A 244 -17.02 -4.03 -9.53
N LEU A 245 -17.14 -2.86 -10.19
CA LEU A 245 -16.01 -2.14 -10.77
C LEU A 245 -15.04 -1.69 -9.69
N THR A 246 -15.53 -1.09 -8.60
CA THR A 246 -14.72 -0.68 -7.45
C THR A 246 -13.98 -1.85 -6.84
N ALA A 247 -14.64 -3.00 -6.63
CA ALA A 247 -14.01 -4.20 -6.09
C ALA A 247 -12.85 -4.69 -6.98
N TYR A 248 -13.08 -4.71 -8.30
CA TYR A 248 -12.07 -5.10 -9.25
C TYR A 248 -10.93 -4.08 -9.37
N PHE A 249 -11.26 -2.78 -9.30
CA PHE A 249 -10.29 -1.70 -9.22
C PHE A 249 -9.36 -1.87 -8.01
N LEU A 250 -9.90 -2.04 -6.81
CA LEU A 250 -9.13 -2.22 -5.57
C LEU A 250 -8.21 -3.44 -5.62
N ALA A 251 -8.69 -4.57 -6.16
CA ALA A 251 -7.88 -5.76 -6.35
C ALA A 251 -6.75 -5.51 -7.35
N SER A 252 -7.07 -4.93 -8.52
CA SER A 252 -6.10 -4.70 -9.59
C SER A 252 -5.07 -3.62 -9.29
N ALA A 253 -5.44 -2.61 -8.48
CA ALA A 253 -4.55 -1.51 -8.13
C ALA A 253 -3.40 -1.99 -7.22
N ASN A 254 -3.62 -3.11 -6.52
CA ASN A 254 -2.61 -3.79 -5.71
C ASN A 254 -1.93 -4.96 -6.46
N ILE A 255 -2.70 -5.80 -7.15
CA ILE A 255 -2.21 -6.99 -7.89
C ILE A 255 -2.33 -6.71 -9.39
N PHE A 256 -1.35 -6.02 -9.96
CA PHE A 256 -1.43 -5.48 -11.33
C PHE A 256 -0.67 -6.33 -12.37
N GLU A 257 0.08 -7.35 -11.95
CA GLU A 257 0.90 -8.16 -12.84
C GLU A 257 0.01 -9.00 -13.78
N SER A 258 0.37 -9.07 -15.07
CA SER A 258 -0.45 -9.70 -16.10
C SER A 258 -0.76 -11.18 -15.80
N GLY A 259 0.22 -11.93 -15.29
CA GLY A 259 0.07 -13.34 -14.94
C GLY A 259 -0.80 -13.64 -13.70
N ARG A 260 -1.34 -12.62 -13.02
CA ARG A 260 -2.08 -12.76 -11.74
C ARG A 260 -3.58 -12.43 -11.86
N ALA A 261 -4.16 -12.56 -13.06
CA ALA A 261 -5.57 -12.30 -13.31
C ALA A 261 -6.51 -13.16 -12.44
N ALA A 262 -6.16 -14.43 -12.19
CA ALA A 262 -6.94 -15.32 -11.34
C ALA A 262 -7.11 -14.74 -9.93
N GLU A 263 -6.05 -14.15 -9.37
CA GLU A 263 -6.07 -13.52 -8.04
C GLU A 263 -7.00 -12.30 -7.99
N ARG A 264 -6.88 -11.39 -8.97
CA ARG A 264 -7.73 -10.19 -9.06
C ARG A 264 -9.21 -10.54 -9.24
N LEU A 265 -9.50 -11.49 -10.13
CA LEU A 265 -10.87 -11.89 -10.44
C LEU A 265 -11.48 -12.65 -9.27
N ALA A 266 -10.72 -13.52 -8.60
CA ALA A 266 -11.18 -14.22 -7.40
C ALA A 266 -11.53 -13.23 -6.29
N TRP A 267 -10.64 -12.27 -6.01
CA TRP A 267 -10.91 -11.19 -5.07
C TRP A 267 -12.22 -10.47 -5.39
N ALA A 268 -12.35 -9.95 -6.61
CA ALA A 268 -13.50 -9.14 -7.00
C ALA A 268 -14.81 -9.93 -6.96
N ARG A 269 -14.80 -11.19 -7.42
CA ARG A 269 -15.96 -12.09 -7.35
C ARG A 269 -16.36 -12.37 -5.90
N THR A 270 -15.40 -12.69 -5.04
CA THR A 270 -15.65 -12.94 -3.62
C THR A 270 -16.25 -11.73 -2.93
N TRP A 271 -15.73 -10.53 -3.19
CA TRP A 271 -16.31 -9.30 -2.65
C TRP A 271 -17.76 -9.10 -3.08
N VAL A 272 -18.03 -9.22 -4.38
CA VAL A 272 -19.38 -9.05 -4.94
C VAL A 272 -20.36 -10.06 -4.34
N LEU A 273 -19.96 -11.33 -4.23
CA LEU A 273 -20.78 -12.39 -3.64
C LEU A 273 -21.00 -12.16 -2.14
N ALA A 274 -19.96 -11.83 -1.37
CA ALA A 274 -20.07 -11.57 0.05
C ALA A 274 -21.02 -10.39 0.34
N LYS A 275 -20.98 -9.33 -0.49
CA LYS A 275 -21.93 -8.21 -0.40
C LYS A 275 -23.35 -8.62 -0.77
N ALA A 276 -23.54 -9.42 -1.80
CA ALA A 276 -24.86 -9.94 -2.19
C ALA A 276 -25.49 -10.78 -1.07
N VAL A 277 -24.71 -11.70 -0.49
CA VAL A 277 -25.13 -12.53 0.64
C VAL A 277 -25.46 -11.67 1.87
N THR A 278 -24.58 -10.72 2.21
CA THR A 278 -24.80 -9.80 3.34
C THR A 278 -26.09 -8.97 3.16
N SER A 279 -26.32 -8.44 1.95
CA SER A 279 -27.53 -7.66 1.65
C SER A 279 -28.79 -8.52 1.74
N HIS A 280 -28.74 -9.75 1.23
CA HIS A 280 -29.87 -10.67 1.27
C HIS A 280 -30.25 -11.01 2.72
N PHE A 281 -29.28 -11.43 3.54
CA PHE A 281 -29.57 -11.81 4.92
C PHE A 281 -30.02 -10.63 5.80
N ARG A 282 -29.51 -9.42 5.55
CA ARG A 282 -30.01 -8.21 6.23
C ARG A 282 -31.46 -7.91 5.84
N HIS A 283 -31.85 -8.17 4.59
CA HIS A 283 -33.21 -7.94 4.12
C HIS A 283 -34.22 -8.97 4.68
N THR A 284 -33.81 -10.23 4.83
CA THR A 284 -34.68 -11.30 5.34
C THR A 284 -34.78 -11.35 6.87
N GLY A 285 -34.18 -10.39 7.60
CA GLY A 285 -34.33 -10.25 9.05
C GLY A 285 -33.51 -11.23 9.90
N GLY A 286 -32.44 -11.81 9.35
CA GLY A 286 -31.62 -12.78 10.08
C GLY A 286 -32.25 -14.17 10.26
N THR A 287 -31.52 -15.03 10.96
CA THR A 287 -31.49 -16.50 10.85
C THR A 287 -32.67 -17.23 11.51
N LYS A 288 -33.87 -17.21 10.91
CA LYS A 288 -34.79 -18.34 11.06
C LYS A 288 -34.59 -19.22 9.81
N ASP A 289 -33.93 -20.37 9.97
CA ASP A 289 -33.57 -21.38 8.93
C ASP A 289 -32.28 -21.18 8.10
N SER A 290 -31.45 -20.17 8.39
CA SER A 290 -30.29 -19.85 7.54
C SER A 290 -29.19 -20.91 7.52
N THR A 291 -28.91 -21.64 8.60
CA THR A 291 -27.86 -22.67 8.66
C THR A 291 -28.20 -23.88 7.79
N LYS A 292 -29.47 -24.30 7.76
CA LYS A 292 -29.95 -25.42 6.94
C LYS A 292 -30.00 -25.06 5.45
N ASN A 293 -30.50 -23.87 5.12
CA ASN A 293 -30.43 -23.31 3.76
C ASN A 293 -28.96 -23.10 3.31
N LEU A 294 -28.04 -22.90 4.27
CA LEU A 294 -26.60 -22.78 4.01
C LEU A 294 -25.96 -24.11 3.66
N GLU A 295 -26.27 -25.17 4.41
CA GLU A 295 -25.79 -26.52 4.14
C GLU A 295 -26.26 -26.96 2.75
N GLU A 296 -27.53 -26.69 2.41
CA GLU A 296 -28.07 -26.93 1.06
C GLU A 296 -27.37 -26.07 -0.01
N LEU A 297 -27.16 -24.76 0.20
CA LEU A 297 -26.44 -23.89 -0.75
C LEU A 297 -24.98 -24.32 -0.94
N VAL A 298 -24.30 -24.72 0.14
CA VAL A 298 -22.91 -25.17 0.13
C VAL A 298 -22.79 -26.53 -0.57
N ASP A 299 -23.78 -27.41 -0.43
CA ASP A 299 -23.83 -28.69 -1.11
C ASP A 299 -24.20 -28.57 -2.60
N ILE A 300 -25.00 -27.56 -2.98
CA ILE A 300 -25.30 -27.24 -4.39
C ILE A 300 -24.04 -26.82 -5.14
N VAL A 301 -23.08 -26.16 -4.49
CA VAL A 301 -21.83 -25.76 -5.16
C VAL A 301 -20.86 -26.95 -5.21
N SER A 302 -21.12 -27.87 -6.14
CA SER A 302 -20.22 -28.96 -6.50
C SER A 302 -18.97 -28.37 -7.15
N PHE A 303 -17.85 -28.52 -6.48
CA PHE A 303 -16.56 -28.21 -7.05
C PHE A 303 -15.70 -29.48 -7.00
N HIS A 304 -15.07 -29.82 -8.12
CA HIS A 304 -14.53 -31.16 -8.39
C HIS A 304 -13.02 -31.31 -8.10
N ASP A 305 -12.43 -30.49 -7.22
CA ASP A 305 -10.97 -30.46 -7.01
C ASP A 305 -10.56 -30.06 -5.57
N ASP A 306 -9.34 -30.37 -5.13
CA ASP A 306 -8.86 -30.10 -3.75
C ASP A 306 -8.85 -28.60 -3.39
N SER A 307 -8.57 -27.76 -4.39
CA SER A 307 -8.68 -26.29 -4.32
C SER A 307 -10.07 -25.82 -3.89
N SER A 308 -11.07 -26.65 -4.13
CA SER A 308 -12.45 -26.30 -3.93
C SER A 308 -13.04 -26.67 -2.59
N GLY A 309 -12.51 -27.72 -1.95
CA GLY A 309 -12.76 -28.00 -0.53
C GLY A 309 -12.25 -26.83 0.33
N SER A 310 -11.05 -26.35 0.02
CA SER A 310 -10.45 -25.20 0.73
C SER A 310 -11.27 -23.90 0.56
N LEU A 311 -11.78 -23.63 -0.64
CA LEU A 311 -12.68 -22.48 -0.88
C LEU A 311 -13.99 -22.65 -0.11
N ARG A 312 -14.60 -23.85 -0.17
CA ARG A 312 -15.82 -24.17 0.56
C ARG A 312 -15.65 -23.93 2.05
N ASP A 313 -14.53 -24.35 2.64
CA ASP A 313 -14.25 -24.16 4.06
C ASP A 313 -14.01 -22.69 4.42
N ALA A 314 -13.34 -21.92 3.57
CA ALA A 314 -13.18 -20.48 3.79
C ALA A 314 -14.53 -19.75 3.81
N TRP A 315 -15.43 -20.07 2.88
CA TRP A 315 -16.78 -19.51 2.83
C TRP A 315 -17.65 -19.96 4.01
N LYS A 316 -17.58 -21.24 4.41
CA LYS A 316 -18.25 -21.75 5.61
C LYS A 316 -17.84 -20.96 6.86
N GLN A 317 -16.53 -20.77 7.07
CA GLN A 317 -16.04 -20.02 8.24
C GLN A 317 -16.52 -18.56 8.23
N TRP A 318 -16.50 -17.89 7.08
CA TRP A 318 -17.02 -16.52 6.95
C TRP A 318 -18.52 -16.45 7.26
N LEU A 319 -19.31 -17.40 6.76
CA LEU A 319 -20.75 -17.45 7.01
C LEU A 319 -21.07 -17.73 8.49
N MET A 320 -20.32 -18.62 9.15
CA MET A 320 -20.47 -18.88 10.58
C MET A 320 -20.18 -17.62 11.41
N ALA A 321 -19.13 -16.87 11.04
CA ALA A 321 -18.82 -15.58 11.66
C ALA A 321 -19.93 -14.54 11.44
N TRP A 322 -20.58 -14.56 10.26
CA TRP A 322 -21.74 -13.73 9.97
C TRP A 322 -22.93 -14.07 10.86
N THR A 323 -23.26 -15.36 10.99
CA THR A 323 -24.39 -15.80 11.84
C THR A 323 -24.17 -15.57 13.34
N ALA A 324 -22.93 -15.66 13.81
CA ALA A 324 -22.59 -15.44 15.21
C ALA A 324 -22.71 -13.96 15.64
N LYS A 325 -22.76 -13.03 14.69
CA LYS A 325 -22.69 -11.59 14.93
C LYS A 325 -24.04 -10.87 15.03
N GLU A 326 -25.14 -11.63 15.02
CA GLU A 326 -26.52 -11.11 14.91
C GLU A 326 -26.69 -10.13 13.71
N SER A 327 -27.89 -9.62 13.45
CA SER A 327 -28.20 -8.83 12.24
C SER A 327 -27.41 -7.51 12.10
N HIS A 328 -26.69 -7.08 13.15
CA HIS A 328 -26.07 -5.76 13.27
C HIS A 328 -24.54 -5.76 13.38
N GLY A 329 -23.86 -6.92 13.48
CA GLY A 329 -22.40 -6.94 13.59
C GLY A 329 -21.66 -6.61 12.29
N LEU A 330 -20.47 -6.02 12.44
CA LEU A 330 -19.58 -5.69 11.31
C LEU A 330 -18.85 -6.94 10.81
N ILE A 331 -19.02 -7.24 9.52
CA ILE A 331 -18.45 -8.42 8.84
C ILE A 331 -17.20 -8.07 8.01
N GLU A 332 -16.86 -6.79 7.91
CA GLU A 332 -15.76 -6.31 7.06
C GLU A 332 -14.42 -6.96 7.42
N GLY A 333 -14.16 -7.18 8.72
CA GLY A 333 -12.98 -7.92 9.19
C GLY A 333 -12.91 -9.36 8.67
N ASP A 334 -14.00 -10.11 8.80
CA ASP A 334 -14.04 -11.50 8.32
C ASP A 334 -14.06 -11.57 6.79
N THR A 335 -14.68 -10.57 6.15
CA THR A 335 -14.68 -10.44 4.68
C THR A 335 -13.27 -10.20 4.17
N ALA A 336 -12.46 -9.38 4.85
CA ALA A 336 -11.05 -9.20 4.52
C ALA A 336 -10.27 -10.53 4.60
N VAL A 337 -10.48 -11.33 5.66
CA VAL A 337 -9.85 -12.65 5.79
C VAL A 337 -10.33 -13.61 4.67
N LEU A 338 -11.63 -13.61 4.34
CA LEU A 338 -12.17 -14.39 3.23
C LEU A 338 -11.51 -14.00 1.90
N LEU A 339 -11.30 -12.71 1.65
CA LEU A 339 -10.61 -12.22 0.45
C LEU A 339 -9.17 -12.74 0.40
N VAL A 340 -8.40 -12.62 1.50
CA VAL A 340 -7.02 -13.13 1.56
C VAL A 340 -6.99 -14.62 1.23
N ARG A 341 -7.82 -15.43 1.89
CA ARG A 341 -7.89 -16.88 1.67
C ARG A 341 -8.26 -17.23 0.24
N THR A 342 -9.28 -16.57 -0.30
CA THR A 342 -9.69 -16.79 -1.70
C THR A 342 -8.53 -16.50 -2.65
N VAL A 343 -7.83 -15.38 -2.46
CA VAL A 343 -6.68 -15.02 -3.30
C VAL A 343 -5.57 -16.05 -3.20
N GLN A 344 -5.22 -16.52 -1.99
CA GLN A 344 -4.20 -17.58 -1.83
C GLN A 344 -4.60 -18.89 -2.49
N ILE A 345 -5.88 -19.28 -2.38
CA ILE A 345 -6.36 -20.53 -2.99
C ILE A 345 -6.33 -20.43 -4.50
N CYS A 346 -6.88 -19.36 -5.07
CA CYS A 346 -6.89 -19.15 -6.51
C CYS A 346 -5.50 -18.88 -7.11
N SER A 347 -4.51 -18.54 -6.30
CA SER A 347 -3.11 -18.45 -6.72
C SER A 347 -2.33 -19.76 -6.60
N GLY A 348 -2.95 -20.86 -6.14
CA GLY A 348 -2.26 -22.12 -5.85
C GLY A 348 -1.32 -22.05 -4.64
N ARG A 349 -1.43 -21.00 -3.80
CA ARG A 349 -0.62 -20.81 -2.58
C ARG A 349 -1.39 -21.20 -1.31
N HIS A 350 -2.45 -22.00 -1.44
CA HIS A 350 -3.19 -22.48 -0.28
C HIS A 350 -2.37 -23.49 0.50
N VAL A 351 -2.67 -23.57 1.80
CA VAL A 351 -1.97 -24.40 2.78
C VAL A 351 -2.10 -25.88 2.38
N SER A 352 -1.11 -26.40 1.67
CA SER A 352 -0.85 -27.84 1.60
C SER A 352 -0.56 -28.37 3.00
N ALA A 353 -0.83 -29.65 3.25
CA ALA A 353 -0.57 -30.33 4.52
C ALA A 353 0.88 -30.17 5.05
N GLU A 354 1.82 -29.73 4.21
CA GLU A 354 3.23 -29.43 4.54
C GLU A 354 3.46 -28.06 5.21
N GLN A 355 2.50 -27.13 5.20
CA GLN A 355 2.63 -25.77 5.79
C GLN A 355 2.16 -25.66 7.26
N LYS A 356 2.02 -26.78 7.99
CA LYS A 356 1.65 -26.80 9.43
C LYS A 356 2.66 -26.11 10.35
N LEU A 357 3.86 -25.79 9.88
CA LEU A 357 4.95 -25.23 10.70
C LEU A 357 4.76 -23.75 11.10
N ASN A 358 3.98 -22.96 10.36
CA ASN A 358 3.84 -21.50 10.59
C ASN A 358 2.40 -21.04 10.84
N LEU A 359 1.54 -21.95 11.36
CA LEU A 359 0.12 -21.67 11.60
C LEU A 359 -0.09 -20.47 12.55
N TRP A 360 0.82 -20.28 13.51
CA TRP A 360 0.79 -19.15 14.43
C TRP A 360 0.98 -17.80 13.71
N GLU A 361 2.05 -17.66 12.91
CA GLU A 361 2.33 -16.43 12.18
C GLU A 361 1.18 -16.05 11.23
N TYR A 362 0.63 -17.06 10.55
CA TYR A 362 -0.49 -16.86 9.62
C TYR A 362 -1.76 -16.42 10.37
N SER A 363 -2.07 -17.07 11.49
CA SER A 363 -3.19 -16.69 12.35
C SER A 363 -3.06 -15.26 12.89
N GLN A 364 -1.85 -14.83 13.24
CA GLN A 364 -1.59 -13.45 13.66
C GLN A 364 -1.89 -12.44 12.53
N LEU A 365 -1.51 -12.74 11.29
CA LEU A 365 -1.84 -11.90 10.14
C LEU A 365 -3.35 -11.85 9.87
N GLU A 366 -4.07 -12.96 10.03
CA GLU A 366 -5.54 -13.00 9.93
C GLU A 366 -6.21 -12.16 11.03
N GLN A 367 -5.72 -12.25 12.27
CA GLN A 367 -6.24 -11.48 13.40
C GLN A 367 -6.06 -9.97 13.18
N LEU A 368 -4.85 -9.53 12.81
CA LEU A 368 -4.59 -8.13 12.49
C LEU A 368 -5.45 -7.65 11.32
N THR A 369 -5.53 -8.43 10.25
CA THR A 369 -6.33 -8.10 9.07
C THR A 369 -7.81 -7.92 9.44
N SER A 370 -8.37 -8.85 10.20
CA SER A 370 -9.76 -8.77 10.66
C SER A 370 -9.98 -7.59 11.59
N SER A 371 -9.05 -7.34 12.53
CA SER A 371 -9.12 -6.25 13.50
C SER A 371 -9.09 -4.89 12.80
N ILE A 372 -8.10 -4.65 11.94
CA ILE A 372 -7.91 -3.39 11.22
C ILE A 372 -9.12 -3.12 10.31
N CYS A 373 -9.53 -4.10 9.48
CA CYS A 373 -10.61 -3.89 8.52
C CYS A 373 -11.97 -3.67 9.22
N ARG A 374 -12.18 -4.27 10.39
CA ARG A 374 -13.37 -4.01 11.21
C ARG A 374 -13.37 -2.60 11.80
N LYS A 375 -12.24 -2.14 12.33
CA LYS A 375 -12.08 -0.76 12.84
C LYS A 375 -12.17 0.29 11.73
N LEU A 376 -11.74 -0.03 10.52
CA LEU A 376 -11.92 0.86 9.37
C LEU A 376 -13.39 0.97 8.96
N ALA A 377 -14.14 -0.13 9.06
CA ALA A 377 -15.57 -0.15 8.74
C ALA A 377 -16.42 0.70 9.71
N THR A 378 -16.03 0.80 10.99
CA THR A 378 -16.72 1.70 11.95
C THR A 378 -16.53 3.18 11.61
N ARG A 379 -15.54 3.56 10.79
CA ARG A 379 -15.32 4.97 10.42
C ARG A 379 -16.34 5.52 9.43
N VAL A 380 -17.06 4.67 8.71
CA VAL A 380 -17.96 5.07 7.61
C VAL A 380 -19.41 4.70 7.99
N PRO A 381 -20.37 5.60 8.25
CA PRO A 381 -20.35 7.05 8.52
C PRO A 381 -20.96 7.42 9.90
N ALA A 382 -20.18 8.05 10.79
CA ALA A 382 -20.73 8.84 11.91
C ALA A 382 -21.11 10.24 11.40
N GLN A 383 -22.16 10.34 10.59
CA GLN A 383 -22.77 11.63 10.22
C GLN A 383 -23.67 12.22 11.34
N ASN A 384 -23.84 11.50 12.46
CA ASN A 384 -24.62 11.93 13.61
C ASN A 384 -23.76 11.98 14.87
N GLY A 385 -23.00 13.06 15.05
CA GLY A 385 -22.60 13.57 16.36
C GLY A 385 -21.95 12.61 17.37
N GLU A 386 -21.12 11.65 16.94
CA GLU A 386 -20.28 10.90 17.88
C GLU A 386 -19.04 11.70 18.30
N ASN A 387 -18.61 11.51 19.55
CA ASN A 387 -17.48 12.18 20.18
C ASN A 387 -16.20 12.06 19.34
N MET A 388 -15.62 13.21 18.99
CA MET A 388 -14.35 13.35 18.26
C MET A 388 -13.21 12.52 18.89
N GLU A 389 -13.20 12.40 20.22
CA GLU A 389 -12.24 11.62 21.01
C GLU A 389 -12.28 10.10 20.71
N ASN A 390 -13.46 9.53 20.42
CA ASN A 390 -13.59 8.11 20.06
C ASN A 390 -12.98 7.82 18.68
N THR A 391 -13.12 8.75 17.74
CA THR A 391 -12.57 8.62 16.38
C THR A 391 -11.05 8.73 16.42
N GLU A 392 -10.50 9.68 17.18
CA GLU A 392 -9.04 9.81 17.34
C GLU A 392 -8.41 8.58 18.01
N ASN A 393 -9.08 7.98 19.00
CA ASN A 393 -8.62 6.76 19.63
C ASN A 393 -8.61 5.58 18.64
N LEU A 394 -9.68 5.42 17.87
CA LEU A 394 -9.77 4.41 16.82
C LEU A 394 -8.69 4.60 15.73
N ASP A 395 -8.37 5.84 15.38
CA ASP A 395 -7.31 6.18 14.44
C ASP A 395 -5.94 5.73 14.95
N ARG A 396 -5.63 6.02 16.21
CA ARG A 396 -4.40 5.54 16.86
C ARG A 396 -4.32 4.02 16.91
N GLN A 397 -5.42 3.34 17.23
CA GLN A 397 -5.45 1.88 17.28
C GLN A 397 -5.17 1.23 15.92
N VAL A 398 -5.82 1.73 14.87
CA VAL A 398 -5.55 1.26 13.50
C VAL A 398 -4.10 1.54 13.12
N ASP A 399 -3.52 2.67 13.51
CA ASP A 399 -2.14 3.01 13.20
C ASP A 399 -1.15 2.05 13.87
N MET A 400 -1.35 1.73 15.15
CA MET A 400 -0.55 0.74 15.86
C MET A 400 -0.66 -0.66 15.23
N GLU A 401 -1.86 -1.09 14.85
CA GLU A 401 -2.04 -2.39 14.19
C GLU A 401 -1.48 -2.42 12.76
N MET A 402 -1.54 -1.29 12.03
CA MET A 402 -0.90 -1.15 10.73
C MET A 402 0.62 -1.21 10.83
N GLN A 403 1.20 -0.67 11.90
CA GLN A 403 2.64 -0.78 12.20
C GLN A 403 3.03 -2.25 12.47
N ASP A 404 2.27 -2.97 13.31
CA ASP A 404 2.50 -4.40 13.58
C ASP A 404 2.36 -5.23 12.30
N LEU A 405 1.30 -4.99 11.52
CA LEU A 405 1.10 -5.64 10.23
C LEU A 405 2.30 -5.39 9.30
N SER A 406 2.74 -4.12 9.17
CA SER A 406 3.88 -3.74 8.36
C SER A 406 5.17 -4.45 8.80
N TRP A 407 5.43 -4.50 10.11
CA TRP A 407 6.59 -5.20 10.67
C TRP A 407 6.55 -6.70 10.32
N ARG A 408 5.41 -7.37 10.53
CA ARG A 408 5.25 -8.81 10.21
C ARG A 408 5.45 -9.11 8.74
N ILE A 409 4.97 -8.24 7.85
CA ILE A 409 5.11 -8.41 6.41
C ILE A 409 6.56 -8.27 5.97
N HIS A 410 7.30 -7.30 6.50
CA HIS A 410 8.65 -6.99 6.00
C HIS A 410 9.76 -7.72 6.76
N GLN A 411 9.64 -7.89 8.08
CA GLN A 411 10.70 -8.42 8.96
C GLN A 411 10.25 -9.58 9.88
N GLY A 412 8.97 -9.72 10.23
CA GLY A 412 8.56 -10.69 11.27
C GLY A 412 8.31 -12.12 10.79
N CYS A 413 7.56 -12.31 9.69
CA CYS A 413 7.03 -13.64 9.30
C CYS A 413 7.84 -14.29 8.18
N HIS A 414 9.12 -14.60 8.44
CA HIS A 414 10.00 -15.23 7.44
C HIS A 414 9.53 -16.63 6.99
N GLY A 415 8.75 -17.33 7.84
CA GLY A 415 8.17 -18.62 7.53
C GLY A 415 7.04 -18.58 6.48
N ILE A 416 6.52 -17.39 6.17
CA ILE A 416 5.45 -17.20 5.19
C ILE A 416 6.01 -16.64 3.89
N ASN A 417 5.59 -17.23 2.76
CA ASN A 417 5.94 -16.76 1.43
C ASN A 417 5.67 -15.25 1.26
N ARG A 418 6.61 -14.53 0.65
CA ARG A 418 6.52 -13.07 0.46
C ARG A 418 5.23 -12.64 -0.24
N HIS A 419 4.77 -13.35 -1.27
CA HIS A 419 3.52 -13.03 -1.97
C HIS A 419 2.31 -13.20 -1.06
N THR A 420 2.30 -14.22 -0.20
CA THR A 420 1.24 -14.42 0.80
C THR A 420 1.19 -13.26 1.79
N ARG A 421 2.34 -12.85 2.35
CA ARG A 421 2.44 -11.67 3.23
C ARG A 421 1.94 -10.40 2.53
N GLN A 422 2.34 -10.19 1.28
CA GLN A 422 1.89 -9.04 0.49
C GLN A 422 0.39 -9.06 0.20
N THR A 423 -0.25 -10.23 0.03
CA THR A 423 -1.72 -10.28 -0.11
C THR A 423 -2.44 -9.75 1.12
N PHE A 424 -1.99 -10.08 2.33
CA PHE A 424 -2.57 -9.49 3.55
C PHE A 424 -2.45 -7.96 3.53
N LEU A 425 -1.27 -7.44 3.20
CA LEU A 425 -1.06 -5.99 3.06
C LEU A 425 -2.00 -5.36 2.04
N HIS A 426 -2.09 -5.96 0.85
CA HIS A 426 -2.92 -5.46 -0.24
C HIS A 426 -4.39 -5.38 0.16
N VAL A 427 -4.90 -6.42 0.83
CA VAL A 427 -6.29 -6.43 1.32
C VAL A 427 -6.48 -5.31 2.32
N VAL A 428 -5.66 -5.23 3.37
CA VAL A 428 -5.80 -4.20 4.40
C VAL A 428 -5.68 -2.78 3.82
N LYS A 429 -4.70 -2.52 2.94
CA LYS A 429 -4.55 -1.23 2.26
C LYS A 429 -5.75 -0.87 1.40
N SER A 430 -6.42 -1.84 0.78
CA SER A 430 -7.64 -1.58 0.00
C SER A 430 -8.82 -1.14 0.89
N PHE A 431 -8.96 -1.73 2.08
CA PHE A 431 -9.96 -1.29 3.06
C PHE A 431 -9.60 0.08 3.62
N TYR A 432 -8.32 0.32 3.91
CA TYR A 432 -7.85 1.61 4.38
C TYR A 432 -8.12 2.70 3.34
N TYR A 433 -7.74 2.48 2.09
CA TYR A 433 -8.02 3.38 0.98
C TYR A 433 -9.52 3.68 0.85
N SER A 434 -10.37 2.65 0.96
CA SER A 434 -11.83 2.81 0.86
C SER A 434 -12.43 3.59 2.03
N ALA A 435 -11.86 3.49 3.24
CA ALA A 435 -12.28 4.25 4.40
C ALA A 435 -11.71 5.69 4.40
N HIS A 436 -10.55 5.89 3.76
CA HIS A 436 -9.87 7.18 3.66
C HIS A 436 -10.45 8.07 2.56
N CYS A 437 -10.95 7.49 1.46
CA CYS A 437 -11.41 8.23 0.30
C CYS A 437 -12.93 8.44 0.31
N SER A 438 -13.37 9.62 -0.16
CA SER A 438 -14.76 9.80 -0.56
C SER A 438 -15.09 8.97 -1.80
N LEU A 439 -16.37 8.71 -2.04
CA LEU A 439 -16.82 8.02 -3.26
C LEU A 439 -16.40 8.77 -4.54
N GLU A 440 -16.39 10.09 -4.50
CA GLU A 440 -15.96 10.95 -5.62
C GLU A 440 -14.46 10.79 -5.91
N THR A 441 -13.63 10.72 -4.87
CA THR A 441 -12.18 10.47 -5.02
C THR A 441 -11.93 9.09 -5.63
N VAL A 442 -12.66 8.07 -5.19
CA VAL A 442 -12.56 6.71 -5.76
C VAL A 442 -12.96 6.72 -7.24
N ASP A 443 -14.05 7.39 -7.61
CA ASP A 443 -14.49 7.49 -8.99
C ASP A 443 -13.48 8.24 -9.87
N SER A 444 -12.91 9.34 -9.37
CA SER A 444 -11.87 10.11 -10.05
C SER A 444 -10.61 9.26 -10.28
N HIS A 445 -10.19 8.50 -9.26
CA HIS A 445 -9.06 7.58 -9.39
C HIS A 445 -9.34 6.46 -10.39
N ILE A 446 -10.53 5.86 -10.39
CA ILE A 446 -10.93 4.87 -11.40
C ILE A 446 -10.85 5.49 -12.81
N ALA A 447 -11.41 6.69 -13.00
CA ALA A 447 -11.37 7.39 -14.28
C ALA A 447 -9.92 7.62 -14.76
N LYS A 448 -9.07 8.18 -13.91
CA LYS A 448 -7.67 8.50 -14.26
C LYS A 448 -6.79 7.27 -14.45
N VAL A 449 -6.93 6.24 -13.62
CA VAL A 449 -6.08 5.04 -13.66
C VAL A 449 -6.49 4.11 -14.79
N VAL A 450 -7.78 3.97 -15.07
CA VAL A 450 -8.26 2.95 -16.01
C VAL A 450 -8.63 3.52 -17.38
N PHE A 451 -9.31 4.67 -17.40
CA PHE A 451 -10.02 5.15 -18.59
C PHE A 451 -9.37 6.37 -19.25
N GLN A 452 -8.46 7.06 -18.57
CA GLN A 452 -7.60 8.07 -19.16
C GLN A 452 -6.31 7.41 -19.66
N ASP A 453 -6.15 7.29 -20.98
CA ASP A 453 -4.97 6.66 -21.57
C ASP A 453 -3.69 7.44 -21.20
N VAL A 454 -2.63 6.69 -20.92
CA VAL A 454 -1.28 7.24 -20.71
C VAL A 454 -0.60 7.45 -22.06
N ILE A 455 -0.27 8.71 -22.36
CA ILE A 455 0.34 9.14 -23.62
C ILE A 455 1.87 9.02 -23.52
#